data_AF-A0A3S9JIY5-F1
#
_entry.id   AF-A0A3S9JIY5-F1
#
_cell.length_a   1.000
_cell.length_b   1.000
_cell.length_c   1.000
_cell.angle_alpha   90.00
_cell.angle_beta   90.00
_cell.angle_gamma   90.00
#
_symmetry.space_group_name_H-M   'P 1'
#
loop_
_entity.id
_entity.type
_entity.pdbx_description
1 polymer ?
#
loop_
_entity_poly.entity_id
_entity_poly.type
_entity_poly.pdbx_seq_one_letter_code
_entity_poly.pdbx_strand_id
1 'polypeptide(L)'
;YLFFLIPFSLFNLWWFMVLYLMVGVFYYLNTFWFLNYYSMISYSFGGDVLSMCMIFLSFWIVALMIVASYGVYKFENYSGEFIAVNVFLLIFLVLSFSTFNLFLFYLFFESSLIPTLFLIFGWGYQPERLSAGFYLLFYTLFASLPLLLGIFYITSSSSGVFYFLISV
;
A
#
# COMPACT_ATOMS: atom_id res chain seq x y z
N TYR A 1 -4.06 -14.32 2.45
CA TYR A 1 -3.70 -13.67 3.72
C TYR A 1 -4.42 -12.33 3.92
N LEU A 2 -4.19 -11.33 3.07
CA LEU A 2 -4.75 -9.98 3.22
C LEU A 2 -6.28 -9.93 3.20
N PHE A 3 -6.95 -10.69 2.33
CA PHE A 3 -8.42 -10.71 2.28
C PHE A 3 -9.08 -11.16 3.60
N PHE A 4 -8.39 -11.98 4.40
CA PHE A 4 -8.89 -12.40 5.71
C PHE A 4 -8.84 -11.29 6.77
N LEU A 5 -8.18 -10.15 6.51
CA LEU A 5 -8.26 -8.96 7.38
C LEU A 5 -9.62 -8.25 7.27
N ILE A 6 -10.31 -8.37 6.14
CA ILE A 6 -11.53 -7.61 5.86
C ILE A 6 -12.64 -7.93 6.90
N PRO A 7 -12.96 -9.20 7.20
CA PRO A 7 -13.97 -9.53 8.21
C PRO A 7 -13.63 -8.96 9.59
N PHE A 8 -12.36 -9.02 10.00
CA PHE A 8 -11.94 -8.53 11.31
C PHE A 8 -12.09 -7.01 11.46
N SER A 9 -11.95 -6.25 10.37
CA SER A 9 -12.26 -4.81 10.37
C SER A 9 -13.75 -4.54 10.58
N LEU A 10 -14.63 -5.35 9.98
CA LEU A 10 -16.08 -5.20 10.10
C LEU A 10 -16.61 -5.51 11.50
N PHE A 11 -15.99 -6.46 12.21
CA PHE A 11 -16.37 -6.85 13.57
C PHE A 11 -15.71 -5.99 14.67
N ASN A 12 -14.98 -4.92 14.33
CA ASN A 12 -14.27 -4.06 15.30
C ASN A 12 -13.30 -4.81 16.24
N LEU A 13 -12.71 -5.92 15.79
CA LEU A 13 -11.80 -6.72 16.60
C LEU A 13 -10.38 -6.14 16.57
N TRP A 14 -10.19 -5.02 17.23
CA TRP A 14 -9.00 -4.18 17.05
C TRP A 14 -7.68 -4.84 17.44
N TRP A 15 -7.63 -5.46 18.62
CA TRP A 15 -6.43 -6.16 19.08
C TRP A 15 -6.14 -7.41 18.25
N PHE A 16 -7.17 -8.14 17.83
CA PHE A 16 -6.99 -9.28 16.93
C PHE A 16 -6.45 -8.85 15.57
N MET A 17 -6.83 -7.67 15.07
CA MET A 17 -6.27 -7.11 13.85
C MET A 17 -4.77 -6.85 13.96
N VAL A 18 -4.33 -6.22 15.05
CA VAL A 18 -2.90 -5.99 15.29
C VAL A 18 -2.15 -7.31 15.39
N LEU A 19 -2.65 -8.26 16.18
CA LEU A 19 -2.02 -9.58 16.33
C LEU A 19 -1.92 -10.31 14.99
N TYR A 20 -3.00 -10.31 14.20
CA TYR A 20 -2.99 -10.92 12.89
C TYR A 20 -1.94 -10.24 12.01
N LEU A 21 -1.94 -8.90 11.86
CA LEU A 21 -0.91 -8.19 11.08
C LEU A 21 0.53 -8.56 11.49
N MET A 22 0.81 -8.67 12.79
CA MET A 22 2.12 -9.09 13.29
C MET A 22 2.45 -10.54 12.91
N VAL A 23 1.50 -11.47 12.98
CA VAL A 23 1.69 -12.84 12.45
C VAL A 23 1.95 -12.83 10.95
N GLY A 24 1.31 -11.92 10.21
CA GLY A 24 1.52 -11.72 8.78
C GLY A 24 2.94 -11.30 8.43
N VAL A 25 3.54 -10.44 9.25
CA VAL A 25 4.94 -10.04 9.12
C VAL A 25 5.85 -11.26 9.23
N PHE A 26 5.66 -12.10 10.25
CA PHE A 26 6.43 -13.34 10.41
C PHE A 26 6.18 -14.34 9.28
N TYR A 27 4.94 -14.46 8.83
CA TYR A 27 4.59 -15.32 7.70
C TYR A 27 5.35 -14.89 6.45
N TYR A 28 5.32 -13.60 6.10
CA TYR A 28 6.06 -13.05 4.96
C TYR A 28 7.55 -13.35 5.09
N LEU A 29 8.18 -13.02 6.22
CA LEU A 29 9.60 -13.30 6.44
C LEU A 29 9.99 -14.76 6.22
N ASN A 30 9.14 -15.71 6.62
CA ASN A 30 9.43 -17.14 6.45
C ASN A 30 9.20 -17.64 5.03
N THR A 31 8.24 -17.05 4.31
CA THR A 31 7.95 -17.46 2.92
C THR A 31 8.99 -16.96 1.93
N PHE A 32 9.65 -15.84 2.21
CA PHE A 32 10.55 -15.20 1.27
C PHE A 32 12.00 -15.64 1.44
N TRP A 33 12.60 -15.97 0.30
CA TRP A 33 14.01 -16.29 0.19
C TRP A 33 14.67 -15.00 -0.29
N PHE A 34 15.58 -14.45 0.52
CA PHE A 34 16.38 -13.28 0.15
C PHE A 34 17.41 -13.66 -0.92
N LEU A 35 16.92 -13.92 -2.13
CA LEU A 35 17.74 -14.17 -3.30
C LEU A 35 17.94 -12.86 -4.04
N ASN A 36 19.13 -12.66 -4.60
CA ASN A 36 19.46 -11.49 -5.41
C ASN A 36 18.74 -11.47 -6.77
N TYR A 37 18.02 -12.54 -7.10
CA TYR A 37 17.22 -12.65 -8.30
C TYR A 37 15.75 -12.55 -7.95
N TYR A 38 15.00 -12.04 -8.90
CA TYR A 38 13.56 -12.02 -8.84
C TYR A 38 12.98 -13.41 -8.59
N SER A 39 12.13 -13.48 -7.57
CA SER A 39 11.54 -14.72 -7.07
C SER A 39 10.02 -14.61 -7.01
N MET A 40 9.34 -15.75 -6.89
CA MET A 40 7.88 -15.85 -6.75
C MET A 40 7.08 -15.21 -7.90
N ILE A 41 7.51 -15.44 -9.14
CA ILE A 41 6.93 -14.83 -10.34
C ILE A 41 5.60 -15.54 -10.70
N SER A 42 4.49 -14.80 -10.71
CA SER A 42 3.21 -15.25 -11.25
C SER A 42 2.34 -14.07 -11.70
N TYR A 43 1.67 -14.17 -12.85
CA TYR A 43 0.71 -13.17 -13.35
C TYR A 43 1.13 -11.70 -13.15
N SER A 44 2.34 -11.33 -13.59
CA SER A 44 2.94 -9.98 -13.44
C SER A 44 3.29 -9.53 -12.01
N PHE A 45 3.13 -10.40 -11.02
CA PHE A 45 3.57 -10.19 -9.65
C PHE A 45 4.82 -11.02 -9.32
N GLY A 46 5.59 -10.52 -8.37
CA GLY A 46 6.73 -11.17 -7.74
C GLY A 46 7.62 -10.10 -7.11
N GLY A 47 8.85 -10.46 -6.76
CA GLY A 47 9.77 -9.42 -6.26
C GLY A 47 11.22 -9.84 -6.12
N ASP A 48 12.05 -8.81 -6.06
CA ASP A 48 13.42 -8.81 -5.57
C ASP A 48 13.48 -8.55 -4.06
N VAL A 49 14.70 -8.63 -3.52
CA VAL A 49 15.03 -8.21 -2.15
C VAL A 49 14.44 -6.84 -1.81
N LEU A 50 14.53 -5.84 -2.70
CA LEU A 50 14.03 -4.48 -2.43
C LEU A 50 12.51 -4.45 -2.26
N SER A 51 11.77 -5.05 -3.19
CA SER A 51 10.30 -5.14 -3.09
C SER A 51 9.86 -5.86 -1.82
N MET A 52 10.56 -6.93 -1.42
CA MET A 52 10.25 -7.65 -0.19
C MET A 52 10.50 -6.80 1.06
N CYS A 53 11.59 -6.04 1.10
CA CYS A 53 11.85 -5.09 2.18
C CYS A 53 10.74 -4.04 2.29
N MET A 54 10.25 -3.52 1.16
CA MET A 54 9.15 -2.55 1.15
C MET A 54 7.81 -3.15 1.57
N ILE A 55 7.51 -4.39 1.16
CA ILE A 55 6.31 -5.11 1.61
C ILE A 55 6.38 -5.38 3.10
N PHE A 56 7.53 -5.83 3.62
CA PHE A 56 7.72 -6.02 5.06
C PHE A 56 7.46 -4.72 5.84
N LEU A 57 8.03 -3.61 5.36
CA LEU A 57 7.87 -2.29 5.97
C LEU A 57 6.39 -1.85 5.97
N SER A 58 5.64 -2.11 4.90
CA SER A 58 4.24 -1.70 4.82
C SER A 58 3.36 -2.41 5.86
N PHE A 59 3.54 -3.73 6.04
CA PHE A 59 2.86 -4.47 7.12
C PHE A 59 3.24 -3.91 8.50
N TRP A 60 4.52 -3.66 8.72
CA TRP A 60 5.02 -3.16 10.01
C TRP A 60 4.45 -1.78 10.35
N ILE A 61 4.49 -0.84 9.40
CA ILE A 61 3.98 0.51 9.61
C ILE A 61 2.47 0.49 9.84
N VAL A 62 1.70 -0.31 9.09
CA VAL A 62 0.25 -0.39 9.28
C VAL A 62 -0.09 -0.95 10.66
N ALA A 63 0.62 -1.97 11.13
CA ALA A 63 0.44 -2.48 12.50
C ALA A 63 0.72 -1.39 13.55
N LEU A 64 1.81 -0.63 13.40
CA LEU A 64 2.15 0.47 14.29
C LEU A 64 1.14 1.63 14.23
N MET A 65 0.63 1.98 13.05
CA MET A 65 -0.38 3.03 12.87
C MET A 65 -1.66 2.69 13.65
N ILE A 66 -2.09 1.44 13.61
CA ILE A 66 -3.28 0.96 14.33
C ILE A 66 -3.07 1.02 15.84
N VAL A 67 -1.88 0.67 16.35
CA VAL A 67 -1.57 0.77 17.79
C VAL A 67 -1.45 2.23 18.23
N ALA A 68 -0.80 3.07 17.44
CA ALA A 68 -0.62 4.49 17.74
C ALA A 68 -1.95 5.25 17.80
N SER A 69 -2.94 4.82 17.02
CA SER A 69 -4.29 5.41 17.04
C SER A 69 -5.17 4.89 18.18
N TYR A 70 -4.59 4.48 19.33
CA TYR A 70 -5.31 4.01 20.52
C TYR A 70 -6.55 4.86 20.88
N GLY A 71 -6.42 6.18 20.72
CA GLY A 71 -7.50 7.14 20.96
C GLY A 71 -8.75 6.90 20.10
N VAL A 72 -8.63 6.53 18.83
CA VAL A 72 -9.78 6.35 17.91
C VAL A 72 -10.70 5.24 18.41
N TYR A 73 -10.13 4.14 18.89
CA TYR A 73 -10.89 3.06 19.51
C TYR A 73 -11.47 3.44 20.87
N LYS A 74 -10.66 4.11 21.72
CA LYS A 74 -11.11 4.51 23.06
C LYS A 74 -12.31 5.47 23.01
N PHE A 75 -12.34 6.35 22.02
CA PHE A 75 -13.44 7.31 21.81
C PHE A 75 -14.54 6.78 20.87
N GLU A 76 -14.46 5.53 20.41
CA GLU A 76 -15.41 4.90 19.48
C GLU A 76 -15.71 5.74 18.21
N ASN A 77 -14.72 6.51 17.74
CA ASN A 77 -14.84 7.37 16.57
C ASN A 77 -14.71 6.57 15.27
N TYR A 78 -15.76 5.82 14.91
CA TYR A 78 -15.81 4.99 13.69
C TYR A 78 -14.58 4.08 13.55
N SER A 79 -14.24 3.36 14.63
CA SER A 79 -13.02 2.54 14.72
C SER A 79 -12.94 1.45 13.65
N GLY A 80 -14.06 0.83 13.26
CA GLY A 80 -14.10 -0.19 12.20
C GLY A 80 -13.77 0.34 10.83
N GLU A 81 -14.35 1.49 10.47
CA GLU A 81 -14.08 2.17 9.21
C GLU A 81 -12.61 2.59 9.14
N PHE A 82 -12.04 3.08 10.25
CA PHE A 82 -10.61 3.41 10.32
C PHE A 82 -9.73 2.20 10.02
N ILE A 83 -10.04 1.06 10.64
CA ILE A 83 -9.30 -0.19 10.41
C ILE A 83 -9.47 -0.64 8.95
N ALA A 84 -10.68 -0.59 8.40
CA ALA A 84 -10.94 -0.98 7.02
C ALA A 84 -10.15 -0.13 6.03
N VAL A 85 -10.11 1.19 6.21
CA VAL A 85 -9.31 2.10 5.37
C VAL A 85 -7.81 1.79 5.46
N ASN A 86 -7.29 1.49 6.65
CA ASN A 86 -5.89 1.06 6.81
C ASN A 86 -5.60 -0.27 6.12
N VAL A 87 -6.54 -1.23 6.13
CA VAL A 87 -6.40 -2.50 5.40
C VAL A 87 -6.41 -2.26 3.90
N PHE A 88 -7.27 -1.39 3.38
CA PHE A 88 -7.26 -1.02 1.96
C PHE A 88 -5.95 -0.35 1.55
N LEU A 89 -5.44 0.56 2.37
CA LEU A 89 -4.12 1.16 2.18
C LEU A 89 -3.02 0.10 2.10
N LEU A 90 -3.01 -0.86 3.04
CA LEU A 90 -2.06 -1.96 3.04
C LEU A 90 -2.14 -2.80 1.76
N ILE A 91 -3.36 -3.11 1.30
CA ILE A 91 -3.57 -3.90 0.07
C ILE A 91 -2.96 -3.18 -1.14
N PHE A 92 -3.22 -1.89 -1.32
CA PHE A 92 -2.66 -1.15 -2.45
C PHE A 92 -1.14 -1.03 -2.37
N LEU A 93 -0.55 -0.83 -1.19
CA LEU A 93 0.90 -0.80 -1.03
C LEU A 93 1.55 -2.15 -1.32
N VAL A 94 0.96 -3.26 -0.86
CA VAL A 94 1.49 -4.59 -1.16
C VAL A 94 1.40 -4.87 -2.66
N LEU A 95 0.31 -4.47 -3.32
CA LEU A 95 0.17 -4.60 -4.78
C LEU A 95 1.16 -3.71 -5.53
N SER A 96 1.42 -2.48 -5.09
CA SER A 96 2.39 -1.61 -5.77
C SER A 96 3.79 -2.22 -5.72
N PHE A 97 4.25 -2.66 -4.55
CA PHE A 97 5.61 -3.19 -4.41
C PHE A 97 5.81 -4.60 -4.96
N SER A 98 4.74 -5.33 -5.27
CA SER A 98 4.82 -6.69 -5.82
C SER A 98 4.68 -6.78 -7.34
N THR A 99 4.48 -5.67 -8.06
CA THR A 99 4.31 -5.72 -9.52
C THR A 99 5.63 -5.61 -10.28
N PHE A 100 5.72 -6.31 -11.41
CA PHE A 100 6.83 -6.20 -12.36
C PHE A 100 6.57 -5.28 -13.55
N ASN A 101 5.38 -4.75 -13.67
CA ASN A 101 4.98 -3.92 -14.79
C ASN A 101 4.88 -2.46 -14.32
N LEU A 102 5.64 -1.56 -14.96
CA LEU A 102 5.66 -0.13 -14.60
C LEU A 102 4.27 0.50 -14.61
N PHE A 103 3.40 0.09 -15.55
CA PHE A 103 2.04 0.61 -15.63
C PHE A 103 1.17 0.11 -14.46
N LEU A 104 1.29 -1.16 -14.08
CA LEU A 104 0.57 -1.70 -12.92
C LEU A 104 1.09 -1.09 -11.61
N PHE A 105 2.40 -0.88 -11.50
CA PHE A 105 3.00 -0.16 -10.38
C PHE A 105 2.37 1.23 -10.25
N TYR A 106 2.32 2.00 -11.35
CA TYR A 106 1.71 3.33 -11.38
C TYR A 106 0.26 3.31 -10.92
N LEU A 107 -0.55 2.39 -11.47
CA LEU A 107 -1.97 2.29 -11.13
C LEU A 107 -2.17 2.01 -9.64
N PHE A 108 -1.46 1.02 -9.08
CA PHE A 108 -1.61 0.69 -7.67
C PHE A 108 -1.07 1.80 -6.75
N PHE A 109 0.03 2.44 -7.14
CA PHE A 109 0.59 3.56 -6.38
C PHE A 109 -0.37 4.75 -6.32
N GLU A 110 -0.93 5.17 -7.46
CA GLU A 110 -1.99 6.19 -7.52
C GLU A 110 -3.23 5.81 -6.71
N SER A 111 -3.67 4.55 -6.80
CA SER A 111 -4.85 4.08 -6.06
C SER A 111 -4.68 4.12 -4.54
N SER A 112 -3.44 4.01 -4.04
CA SER A 112 -3.14 4.13 -2.60
C SER A 112 -3.43 5.53 -2.05
N LEU A 113 -3.46 6.57 -2.91
CA LEU A 113 -3.81 7.92 -2.51
C LEU A 113 -5.26 8.01 -1.99
N ILE A 114 -6.17 7.20 -2.54
CA ILE A 114 -7.59 7.24 -2.15
C ILE A 114 -7.78 6.90 -0.66
N PRO A 115 -7.28 5.76 -0.13
CA PRO A 115 -7.31 5.51 1.31
C PRO A 115 -6.58 6.57 2.15
N THR A 116 -5.44 7.11 1.67
CA THR A 116 -4.72 8.15 2.44
C THR A 116 -5.55 9.42 2.60
N LEU A 117 -6.28 9.83 1.57
CA LEU A 117 -7.18 10.98 1.63
C LEU A 117 -8.34 10.73 2.59
N PHE A 118 -8.91 9.52 2.58
CA PHE A 118 -9.93 9.15 3.57
C PHE A 118 -9.41 9.21 5.00
N LEU A 119 -8.16 8.79 5.27
CA LEU A 119 -7.57 8.92 6.59
C LEU A 119 -7.44 10.38 7.04
N ILE A 120 -6.99 11.27 6.13
CA ILE A 120 -6.80 12.70 6.43
C ILE A 120 -8.14 13.40 6.67
N PHE A 121 -9.13 13.18 5.80
CA PHE A 121 -10.44 13.83 5.91
C PHE A 121 -11.29 13.25 7.04
N GLY A 122 -11.23 11.94 7.27
CA GLY A 122 -12.02 11.28 8.31
C GLY A 122 -11.50 11.59 9.71
N TRP A 123 -10.24 11.25 9.97
CA TRP A 123 -9.69 11.21 11.34
C TRP A 123 -8.66 12.31 11.65
N GLY A 124 -8.41 13.25 10.73
CA GLY A 124 -7.62 14.45 11.02
C GLY A 124 -8.36 15.38 11.99
N TYR A 125 -7.69 15.92 13.01
CA TYR A 125 -8.36 16.72 14.06
C TYR A 125 -8.59 18.19 13.67
N GLN A 126 -7.67 18.79 12.93
CA GLN A 126 -7.66 20.23 12.64
C GLN A 126 -8.52 20.60 11.42
N PRO A 127 -9.11 21.81 11.36
CA PRO A 127 -9.91 22.26 10.21
C PRO A 127 -9.07 22.37 8.92
N GLU A 128 -7.78 22.62 9.03
CA GLU A 128 -6.81 22.65 7.93
C GLU A 128 -6.59 21.29 7.26
N ARG A 129 -7.20 20.20 7.77
CA ARG A 129 -7.12 18.87 7.15
C ARG A 129 -7.66 18.84 5.72
N LEU A 130 -8.66 19.65 5.42
CA LEU A 130 -9.24 19.71 4.07
C LEU A 130 -8.22 20.30 3.09
N SER A 131 -7.61 21.43 3.42
CA SER A 131 -6.57 22.04 2.59
C SER A 131 -5.36 21.13 2.47
N ALA A 132 -4.91 20.48 3.56
CA ALA A 132 -3.80 19.52 3.53
C ALA A 132 -4.07 18.33 2.58
N GLY A 133 -5.29 17.77 2.60
CA GLY A 133 -5.65 16.69 1.67
C GLY A 133 -5.71 17.15 0.22
N PHE A 134 -6.22 18.36 -0.06
CA PHE A 134 -6.15 18.94 -1.41
C PHE A 134 -4.71 19.12 -1.88
N TYR A 135 -3.83 19.67 -1.03
CA TYR A 135 -2.41 19.83 -1.36
C TYR A 135 -1.74 18.49 -1.67
N LEU A 136 -1.98 17.46 -0.86
CA LEU A 136 -1.44 16.12 -1.10
C LEU A 136 -1.88 15.59 -2.47
N LEU A 137 -3.19 15.66 -2.78
CA LEU A 137 -3.71 15.17 -4.06
C LEU A 137 -3.11 15.93 -5.24
N PHE A 138 -3.07 17.26 -5.20
CA PHE A 138 -2.53 18.01 -6.34
C PHE A 138 -1.02 17.82 -6.50
N TYR A 139 -0.25 17.84 -5.41
CA TYR A 139 1.20 17.64 -5.53
C TYR A 139 1.56 16.26 -6.06
N THR A 140 0.84 15.22 -5.64
CA THR A 140 1.08 13.85 -6.12
C THR A 140 0.66 13.70 -7.58
N LEU A 141 -0.54 14.16 -7.96
CA LEU A 141 -1.01 14.07 -9.35
C LEU A 141 -0.16 14.86 -10.34
N PHE A 142 0.26 16.08 -9.98
CA PHE A 142 1.11 16.87 -10.88
C PHE A 142 2.49 16.25 -11.08
N ALA A 143 3.03 15.59 -10.06
CA ALA A 143 4.31 14.88 -10.17
C ALA A 143 4.15 13.53 -10.91
N SER A 144 3.00 12.87 -10.80
CA SER A 144 2.76 11.55 -11.37
C SER A 144 2.41 11.58 -12.86
N LEU A 145 1.78 12.65 -13.35
CA LEU A 145 1.45 12.81 -14.78
C LEU A 145 2.69 12.78 -15.71
N PRO A 146 3.81 13.50 -15.42
CA PRO A 146 5.05 13.35 -16.17
C PRO A 146 5.59 11.92 -16.16
N LEU A 147 5.44 11.21 -15.04
CA LEU A 147 5.85 9.81 -14.93
C LEU A 147 4.99 8.91 -15.83
N LEU A 148 3.68 9.15 -15.92
CA LEU A 148 2.80 8.43 -16.85
C LEU A 148 3.20 8.65 -18.31
N LEU A 149 3.54 9.89 -18.69
CA LEU A 149 4.07 10.19 -20.02
C LEU A 149 5.38 9.45 -20.29
N GLY A 150 6.27 9.37 -19.30
CA GLY A 150 7.50 8.58 -19.36
C GLY A 150 7.24 7.09 -19.58
N ILE A 151 6.22 6.52 -18.90
CA ILE A 151 5.82 5.13 -19.11
C ILE A 151 5.36 4.92 -20.55
N PHE A 152 4.51 5.79 -21.10
CA PHE A 152 4.08 5.66 -22.50
C PHE A 152 5.23 5.79 -23.49
N TYR A 153 6.19 6.66 -23.22
CA TYR A 153 7.40 6.75 -24.02
C TYR A 153 8.19 5.43 -24.01
N ILE A 154 8.41 4.83 -22.83
CA ILE A 154 9.08 3.52 -22.70
C ILE A 154 8.29 2.42 -23.44
N THR A 155 6.96 2.43 -23.36
CA THR A 155 6.13 1.45 -24.09
C THR A 155 6.24 1.59 -25.61
N SER A 156 6.62 2.76 -26.11
CA SER A 156 6.81 2.99 -27.54
C SER A 156 8.21 2.62 -28.02
N SER A 157 9.23 2.78 -27.17
CA SER A 157 10.63 2.46 -27.49
C SER A 157 10.99 1.00 -27.24
N SER A 158 10.38 0.37 -26.23
CA SER A 158 10.60 -1.02 -25.85
C SER A 158 9.35 -1.86 -26.12
N SER A 159 9.53 -3.15 -26.43
CA SER A 159 8.42 -4.05 -26.78
C SER A 159 7.54 -4.46 -25.58
N GLY A 160 7.83 -3.98 -24.37
CA GLY A 160 7.11 -4.35 -23.17
C GLY A 160 7.34 -3.41 -21.99
N VAL A 161 6.45 -3.50 -20.99
CA VAL A 161 6.41 -2.60 -19.82
C VAL A 161 6.97 -3.28 -18.56
N PHE A 162 7.48 -4.51 -18.71
CA PHE A 162 8.05 -5.29 -17.61
C PHE A 162 9.48 -4.83 -17.33
N TYR A 163 9.82 -4.60 -16.06
CA TYR A 163 11.14 -4.06 -15.65
C TYR A 163 12.32 -4.78 -16.30
N PHE A 164 12.25 -6.10 -16.43
CA PHE A 164 13.32 -6.94 -16.97
C PHE A 164 13.54 -6.84 -18.47
N LEU A 165 12.49 -6.49 -19.22
CA LEU A 165 12.48 -6.51 -20.68
C LEU A 165 12.78 -5.13 -21.27
N ILE A 166 12.84 -4.10 -20.42
CA ILE A 166 13.17 -2.74 -20.84
C ILE A 166 14.67 -2.70 -21.11
N SER A 167 15.03 -2.74 -22.40
CA SER A 167 16.34 -2.35 -22.88
C SER A 167 16.32 -0.85 -23.17
N VAL A 168 16.92 -0.05 -22.29
CA VAL A 168 17.23 1.36 -22.58
C VAL A 168 18.55 1.45 -23.33
#